data_AF-A0A9P7M7G4-F1
#
_entry.id   AF-A0A9P7M7G4-F1
#
_cell.length_a   1.000
_cell.length_b   1.000
_cell.length_c   1.000
_cell.angle_alpha   90.00
_cell.angle_beta   90.00
_cell.angle_gamma   90.00
#
_symmetry.space_group_name_H-M   'P 1'
#
loop_
_entity.id
_entity.type
_entity.pdbx_description
1 polymer ?
#
loop_
_entity_poly.entity_id
_entity_poly.type
_entity_poly.pdbx_seq_one_letter_code
_entity_poly.pdbx_strand_id
1 'polypeptide(L)'
;MQLPPELRHLVWQLYWPELSVKARVLQFMFSDSRITEHPTLAYQTKTLRAMQSTHHESRSIALRRCPNKVGIDLGPCDTAYIRFQKETDVVALLDNEPHLDFYCSPEFGDEIENFAIRPAQDIDDTLNNYTEDLLEEVAGLRHGMPNLKRLFSQWPAEFKPRRFKDWCVSDKVNKYLLEMFKPGNGLTYNTHSLFCWPDLDAHPIFTRSSVHRLCSDETMERMGIEVWPLVDFQWRKGLNIYDTMKRVHLNPELADELEPFYADAYDESDLEDDDLLDDGTDAVGDGNEEMDDDESTGLYGS
;
A
#
# COMPACT_ATOMS: atom_id res chain seq x y z
N MET A 1 -2.26 -42.77 3.56
CA MET A 1 -2.50 -42.40 2.15
C MET A 1 -2.10 -40.95 1.97
N GLN A 2 -1.30 -40.62 0.97
CA GLN A 2 -1.02 -39.24 0.58
C GLN A 2 -1.97 -38.85 -0.57
N LEU A 3 -2.51 -37.64 -0.54
CA LEU A 3 -3.27 -37.09 -1.65
C LEU A 3 -2.35 -36.94 -2.88
N PRO A 4 -2.87 -37.15 -4.10
CA PRO A 4 -2.18 -36.79 -5.35
C PRO A 4 -1.66 -35.35 -5.33
N PRO A 5 -0.51 -35.05 -5.97
CA PRO A 5 0.07 -33.72 -6.03
C PRO A 5 -0.91 -32.61 -6.46
N GLU A 6 -1.79 -32.91 -7.42
CA GLU A 6 -2.76 -31.97 -7.98
C GLU A 6 -3.81 -31.57 -6.92
N LEU A 7 -4.32 -32.54 -6.16
CA LEU A 7 -5.28 -32.29 -5.08
C LEU A 7 -4.62 -31.53 -3.92
N ARG A 8 -3.35 -31.83 -3.59
CA ARG A 8 -2.62 -31.05 -2.58
C ARG A 8 -2.43 -29.60 -3.01
N HIS A 9 -2.14 -29.35 -4.28
CA HIS A 9 -2.02 -28.00 -4.81
C HIS A 9 -3.33 -27.22 -4.71
N LEU A 10 -4.46 -27.83 -5.07
CA LEU A 10 -5.79 -27.21 -4.91
C LEU A 10 -6.10 -26.89 -3.45
N VAL A 11 -5.81 -27.81 -2.53
CA VAL A 11 -5.97 -27.55 -1.09
C VAL A 11 -5.16 -26.34 -0.66
N TRP A 12 -3.95 -26.14 -1.20
CA TRP A 12 -3.12 -25.01 -0.79
C TRP A 12 -3.57 -23.71 -1.42
N GLN A 13 -4.11 -23.72 -2.64
CA GLN A 13 -4.78 -22.56 -3.23
C GLN A 13 -5.99 -22.12 -2.39
N LEU A 14 -6.71 -23.06 -1.76
CA LEU A 14 -7.80 -22.72 -0.82
C LEU A 14 -7.28 -22.03 0.45
N TYR A 15 -6.12 -22.45 0.99
CA TYR A 15 -5.53 -21.86 2.21
C TYR A 15 -4.73 -20.58 1.95
N TRP A 16 -4.18 -20.42 0.76
CA TRP A 16 -3.46 -19.22 0.33
C TRP A 16 -3.95 -18.80 -1.06
N PRO A 17 -5.07 -18.07 -1.14
CA PRO A 17 -5.59 -17.54 -2.40
C PRO A 17 -4.55 -16.68 -3.14
N GLU A 18 -3.67 -15.99 -2.40
CA GLU A 18 -2.62 -15.17 -3.02
C GLU A 18 -1.54 -15.98 -3.74
N LEU A 19 -1.50 -17.31 -3.59
CA LEU A 19 -0.65 -18.15 -4.44
C LEU A 19 -0.94 -17.92 -5.93
N SER A 20 -2.20 -17.58 -6.26
CA SER A 20 -2.68 -17.28 -7.61
C SER A 20 -2.51 -15.81 -8.01
N VAL A 21 -2.19 -14.93 -7.05
CA VAL A 21 -1.96 -13.52 -7.35
C VAL A 21 -0.62 -13.39 -8.07
N LYS A 22 -0.64 -12.68 -9.20
CA LYS A 22 0.55 -12.48 -10.04
C LYS A 22 1.57 -11.58 -9.34
N ALA A 23 1.09 -10.51 -8.71
CA ALA A 23 1.91 -9.46 -8.13
C ALA A 23 1.16 -8.74 -7.00
N ARG A 24 1.87 -8.30 -5.97
CA ARG A 24 1.29 -7.62 -4.79
C ARG A 24 1.99 -6.29 -4.52
N VAL A 25 1.33 -5.43 -3.73
CA VAL A 25 1.95 -4.23 -3.16
C VAL A 25 2.12 -4.44 -1.67
N LEU A 26 3.38 -4.48 -1.21
CA LEU A 26 3.77 -4.65 0.18
C LEU A 26 4.11 -3.28 0.76
N GLN A 27 3.31 -2.81 1.71
CA GLN A 27 3.44 -1.46 2.24
C GLN A 27 4.28 -1.45 3.52
N PHE A 28 5.21 -0.52 3.64
CA PHE A 28 6.05 -0.30 4.81
C PHE A 28 5.88 1.15 5.26
N MET A 29 6.24 1.43 6.51
CA MET A 29 6.25 2.79 7.04
C MET A 29 7.68 3.19 7.36
N PHE A 30 8.02 4.45 7.11
CA PHE A 30 9.23 5.05 7.65
C PHE A 30 8.85 5.96 8.82
N SER A 31 9.42 5.70 9.98
CA SER A 31 9.20 6.50 11.20
C SER A 31 10.41 6.38 12.10
N ASP A 32 10.81 7.46 12.78
CA ASP A 32 11.93 7.46 13.72
C ASP A 32 13.24 6.92 13.13
N SER A 33 13.51 7.26 11.87
CA SER A 33 14.68 6.76 11.10
C SER A 33 14.70 5.25 10.88
N ARG A 34 13.55 4.57 10.98
CA ARG A 34 13.43 3.12 10.85
C ARG A 34 12.31 2.73 9.91
N ILE A 35 12.54 1.62 9.21
CA ILE A 35 11.51 0.98 8.39
C ILE A 35 10.76 -0.02 9.26
N THR A 36 9.44 0.18 9.39
CA THR A 36 8.53 -0.65 10.17
C THR A 36 7.43 -1.25 9.29
N GLU A 37 6.71 -2.25 9.80
CA GLU A 37 5.59 -2.83 9.07
C GLU A 37 4.39 -1.87 9.02
N HIS A 38 3.80 -1.66 7.84
CA HIS A 38 2.47 -1.09 7.75
C HIS A 38 1.44 -2.11 8.27
N PRO A 39 0.35 -1.70 8.95
CA PRO A 39 -0.65 -2.62 9.49
C PRO A 39 -1.25 -3.60 8.48
N THR A 40 -1.22 -3.28 7.17
CA THR A 40 -1.66 -4.17 6.10
C THR A 40 -0.81 -5.43 5.96
N LEU A 41 0.50 -5.36 6.24
CA LEU A 41 1.43 -6.48 6.03
C LEU A 41 1.06 -7.69 6.88
N ALA A 42 0.58 -7.47 8.10
CA ALA A 42 0.12 -8.55 8.96
C ALA A 42 -1.01 -9.37 8.32
N TYR A 43 -1.93 -8.70 7.61
CA TYR A 43 -3.04 -9.33 6.88
C TYR A 43 -2.54 -10.03 5.61
N GLN A 44 -1.79 -9.31 4.77
CA GLN A 44 -1.27 -9.82 3.48
C GLN A 44 -0.40 -11.08 3.68
N THR A 45 0.42 -11.08 4.73
CA THR A 45 1.35 -12.19 4.98
C THR A 45 0.76 -13.29 5.86
N LYS A 46 -0.47 -13.15 6.38
CA LYS A 46 -1.07 -14.08 7.35
C LYS A 46 -1.07 -15.53 6.85
N THR A 47 -1.56 -15.73 5.63
CA THR A 47 -1.68 -17.03 4.98
C THR A 47 -0.32 -17.61 4.61
N LEU A 48 0.59 -16.77 4.11
CA LEU A 48 1.99 -17.14 3.84
C LEU A 48 2.71 -17.61 5.11
N ARG A 49 2.60 -16.86 6.22
CA ARG A 49 3.18 -17.21 7.51
C ARG A 49 2.60 -18.53 8.04
N ALA A 50 1.28 -18.71 7.94
CA ALA A 50 0.62 -19.97 8.30
C ALA A 50 1.14 -21.15 7.46
N MET A 51 1.30 -20.98 6.15
CA MET A 51 1.87 -22.02 5.29
C MET A 51 3.31 -22.38 5.66
N GLN A 52 4.12 -21.38 6.00
CA GLN A 52 5.51 -21.58 6.42
C GLN A 52 5.61 -22.28 7.78
N SER A 53 4.63 -22.10 8.67
CA SER A 53 4.63 -22.72 10.01
C SER A 53 3.96 -24.11 10.06
N THR A 54 3.11 -24.46 9.10
CA THR A 54 2.26 -25.68 9.18
C THR A 54 3.02 -26.99 8.91
N HIS A 55 3.67 -27.14 7.76
CA HIS A 55 4.31 -28.40 7.34
C HIS A 55 5.49 -28.17 6.38
N HIS A 56 6.44 -29.10 6.32
CA HIS A 56 7.63 -28.99 5.46
C HIS A 56 7.26 -28.77 3.99
N GLU A 57 6.27 -29.51 3.48
CA GLU A 57 5.82 -29.39 2.09
C GLU A 57 5.22 -28.01 1.80
N SER A 58 4.34 -27.52 2.68
CA SER A 58 3.71 -26.19 2.60
C SER A 58 4.75 -25.08 2.63
N ARG A 59 5.73 -25.20 3.54
CA ARG A 59 6.89 -24.32 3.61
C ARG A 59 7.69 -24.34 2.31
N SER A 60 7.96 -25.52 1.72
CA SER A 60 8.68 -25.61 0.45
C SER A 60 7.93 -24.98 -0.73
N ILE A 61 6.58 -24.96 -0.76
CA ILE A 61 5.85 -24.19 -1.78
C ILE A 61 5.90 -22.70 -1.48
N ALA A 62 5.67 -22.29 -0.24
CA ALA A 62 5.77 -20.88 0.16
C ALA A 62 7.13 -20.28 -0.23
N LEU A 63 8.23 -20.98 0.08
CA LEU A 63 9.59 -20.55 -0.23
C LEU A 63 9.93 -20.60 -1.72
N ARG A 64 9.29 -21.47 -2.51
CA ARG A 64 9.44 -21.45 -3.97
C ARG A 64 8.67 -20.30 -4.62
N ARG A 65 7.51 -19.94 -4.05
CA ARG A 65 6.65 -18.86 -4.56
C ARG A 65 7.19 -17.48 -4.20
N CYS A 66 7.69 -17.31 -2.98
CA CYS A 66 8.25 -16.06 -2.45
C CYS A 66 9.62 -16.36 -1.82
N PRO A 67 10.67 -16.55 -2.65
CA PRO A 67 12.00 -16.92 -2.17
C PRO A 67 12.73 -15.76 -1.48
N ASN A 68 12.44 -14.52 -1.89
CA ASN A 68 13.16 -13.33 -1.48
C ASN A 68 12.72 -12.84 -0.11
N LYS A 69 13.59 -12.07 0.55
CA LYS A 69 13.31 -11.47 1.86
C LYS A 69 13.58 -9.97 1.85
N VAL A 70 12.75 -9.23 2.59
CA VAL A 70 12.97 -7.82 2.92
C VAL A 70 13.00 -7.69 4.44
N GLY A 71 14.04 -7.05 4.96
CA GLY A 71 14.23 -6.83 6.39
C GLY A 71 13.34 -5.72 6.94
N ILE A 72 12.85 -5.88 8.17
CA ILE A 72 12.16 -4.84 8.94
C ILE A 72 12.89 -4.70 10.28
N ASP A 73 13.16 -3.45 10.68
CA ASP A 73 13.79 -3.15 11.96
C ASP A 73 12.77 -3.39 13.10
N LEU A 74 13.12 -4.30 14.03
CA LEU A 74 12.36 -4.55 15.26
C LEU A 74 13.03 -3.95 16.51
N GLY A 75 14.20 -3.32 16.36
CA GLY A 75 15.04 -2.86 17.45
C GLY A 75 16.53 -2.89 17.11
N PRO A 76 17.38 -2.32 17.99
CA PRO A 76 18.82 -2.20 17.78
C PRO A 76 19.60 -3.49 17.45
N CYS A 77 18.99 -4.66 17.67
CA CYS A 77 19.62 -5.97 17.46
C CYS A 77 18.65 -7.01 16.87
N ASP A 78 17.48 -6.61 16.35
CA ASP A 78 16.47 -7.56 15.87
C ASP A 78 15.90 -7.13 14.51
N THR A 79 15.75 -8.10 13.62
CA THR A 79 15.29 -7.88 12.25
C THR A 79 14.30 -8.98 11.90
N ALA A 80 13.07 -8.58 11.60
CA ALA A 80 12.09 -9.47 11.00
C ALA A 80 12.27 -9.53 9.49
N TYR A 81 11.84 -10.62 8.88
CA TYR A 81 11.85 -10.76 7.42
C TYR A 81 10.45 -11.00 6.89
N ILE A 82 10.09 -10.23 5.86
CA ILE A 82 8.92 -10.50 5.04
C ILE A 82 9.37 -11.15 3.74
N ARG A 83 8.64 -12.20 3.35
CA ARG A 83 8.91 -12.93 2.11
C ARG A 83 8.10 -12.37 0.96
N PHE A 84 8.76 -12.17 -0.17
CA PHE A 84 8.15 -11.58 -1.36
C PHE A 84 8.71 -12.19 -2.65
N GLN A 85 8.12 -11.82 -3.78
CA GLN A 85 8.66 -12.13 -5.11
C GLN A 85 9.25 -10.86 -5.72
N LYS A 86 10.58 -10.78 -5.80
CA LYS A 86 11.23 -9.53 -6.20
C LYS A 86 10.91 -9.09 -7.63
N GLU A 87 10.64 -10.02 -8.55
CA GLU A 87 10.41 -9.69 -9.96
C GLU A 87 9.08 -8.98 -10.19
N THR A 88 8.07 -9.25 -9.35
CA THR A 88 6.68 -8.82 -9.57
C THR A 88 6.10 -8.00 -8.42
N ASP A 89 6.39 -8.35 -7.17
CA ASP A 89 5.87 -7.63 -6.01
C ASP A 89 6.54 -6.25 -5.94
N VAL A 90 5.74 -5.24 -5.61
CA VAL A 90 6.19 -3.87 -5.41
C VAL A 90 6.31 -3.60 -3.91
N VAL A 91 7.49 -3.15 -3.47
CA VAL A 91 7.70 -2.68 -2.10
C VAL A 91 7.39 -1.19 -2.06
N ALA A 92 6.34 -0.80 -1.34
CA ALA A 92 5.90 0.58 -1.23
C ALA A 92 6.28 1.13 0.15
N LEU A 93 7.02 2.24 0.19
CA LEU A 93 7.31 2.97 1.41
C LEU A 93 6.32 4.12 1.55
N LEU A 94 5.51 4.06 2.60
CA LEU A 94 4.64 5.15 3.01
C LEU A 94 5.43 6.03 3.96
N ASP A 95 5.80 7.20 3.48
CA ASP A 95 6.42 8.25 4.27
C ASP A 95 5.57 9.52 4.15
N ASN A 96 5.47 10.25 5.26
CA ASN A 96 4.82 11.56 5.28
C ASN A 96 5.82 12.67 4.92
N GLU A 97 7.12 12.38 4.99
CA GLU A 97 8.19 13.31 4.64
C GLU A 97 9.17 12.62 3.69
N PRO A 98 9.73 13.30 2.68
CA PRO A 98 10.71 12.69 1.79
C PRO A 98 12.08 12.57 2.48
N HIS A 99 12.21 11.64 3.42
CA HIS A 99 13.49 11.38 4.06
C HIS A 99 14.29 10.42 3.19
N LEU A 100 15.42 10.85 2.65
CA LEU A 100 16.38 9.96 1.98
C LEU A 100 17.23 9.17 3.00
N ASP A 101 17.01 9.35 4.30
CA ASP A 101 17.85 8.72 5.34
C ASP A 101 17.54 7.22 5.58
N PHE A 102 16.48 6.68 4.97
CA PHE A 102 16.13 5.26 5.11
C PHE A 102 17.15 4.29 4.50
N TYR A 103 18.12 4.78 3.71
CA TYR A 103 19.22 3.97 3.15
C TYR A 103 20.09 3.31 4.22
N CYS A 104 19.94 3.70 5.48
CA CYS A 104 20.68 3.13 6.60
C CYS A 104 20.06 1.85 7.18
N SER A 105 18.87 1.41 6.74
CA SER A 105 18.25 0.18 7.25
C SER A 105 18.93 -1.05 6.64
N PRO A 106 19.71 -1.84 7.42
CA PRO A 106 20.40 -3.00 6.89
C PRO A 106 19.39 -4.02 6.36
N GLU A 107 19.68 -4.63 5.20
CA GLU A 107 18.89 -5.72 4.61
C GLU A 107 17.48 -5.36 4.10
N PHE A 108 17.07 -4.08 4.12
CA PHE A 108 15.82 -3.67 3.50
C PHE A 108 15.94 -3.69 1.97
N GLY A 109 16.93 -2.97 1.42
CA GLY A 109 17.02 -2.72 -0.01
C GLY A 109 17.70 -3.81 -0.85
N ASP A 110 18.29 -4.81 -0.21
CA ASP A 110 19.20 -5.77 -0.85
C ASP A 110 18.56 -6.54 -2.01
N GLU A 111 17.29 -6.94 -1.88
CA GLU A 111 16.62 -7.78 -2.88
C GLU A 111 15.53 -7.04 -3.67
N ILE A 112 15.31 -5.74 -3.41
CA ILE A 112 14.21 -4.97 -4.01
C ILE A 112 14.53 -4.61 -5.47
N GLU A 113 13.68 -5.06 -6.40
CA GLU A 113 13.74 -4.68 -7.82
C GLU A 113 12.64 -3.68 -8.22
N ASN A 114 11.50 -3.70 -7.52
CA ASN A 114 10.35 -2.83 -7.77
C ASN A 114 10.00 -2.07 -6.49
N PHE A 115 10.20 -0.76 -6.50
CA PHE A 115 9.98 0.11 -5.33
C PHE A 115 8.95 1.18 -5.63
N ALA A 116 8.11 1.53 -4.68
CA ALA A 116 7.15 2.63 -4.80
C ALA A 116 7.32 3.65 -3.67
N ILE A 117 7.21 4.92 -4.03
CA ILE A 117 7.24 6.05 -3.10
C ILE A 117 6.07 6.98 -3.40
N ARG A 118 5.55 7.66 -2.37
CA ARG A 118 4.65 8.78 -2.60
C ARG A 118 5.43 9.95 -3.21
N PRO A 119 4.83 10.72 -4.12
CA PRO A 119 5.45 11.93 -4.63
C PRO A 119 5.71 12.92 -3.49
N ALA A 120 6.93 13.46 -3.44
CA ALA A 120 7.45 14.31 -2.37
C ALA A 120 6.91 15.75 -2.35
N GLN A 121 6.26 16.21 -3.43
CA GLN A 121 5.82 17.59 -3.59
C GLN A 121 4.34 17.67 -3.90
N ASP A 122 3.70 18.76 -3.44
CA ASP A 122 2.40 19.20 -3.95
C ASP A 122 2.48 19.28 -5.46
N ILE A 123 1.73 18.39 -6.13
CA ILE A 123 1.79 18.24 -7.58
C ILE A 123 1.00 19.37 -8.22
N ASP A 124 1.61 20.55 -8.31
CA ASP A 124 1.11 21.59 -9.19
C ASP A 124 1.04 21.05 -10.63
N ASP A 125 0.00 21.45 -11.36
CA ASP A 125 -0.33 20.96 -12.69
C ASP A 125 0.75 21.25 -13.75
N THR A 126 1.73 22.07 -13.38
CA THR A 126 2.83 22.56 -14.22
C THR A 126 4.07 21.65 -14.22
N LEU A 127 4.26 20.79 -13.21
CA LEU A 127 5.40 19.86 -13.11
C LEU A 127 5.14 18.58 -13.93
N ASN A 128 5.16 18.74 -15.25
CA ASN A 128 5.16 17.63 -16.20
C ASN A 128 6.53 16.93 -16.32
N ASN A 129 7.55 17.31 -15.54
CA ASN A 129 8.90 16.82 -15.72
C ASN A 129 9.66 16.73 -14.40
N TYR A 130 9.73 15.52 -13.84
CA TYR A 130 10.75 15.13 -12.88
C TYR A 130 12.11 15.05 -13.61
N THR A 131 12.86 16.15 -13.74
CA THR A 131 14.09 16.11 -14.58
C THR A 131 15.40 16.20 -13.85
N GLU A 132 15.56 17.02 -12.81
CA GLU A 132 16.85 17.12 -12.09
C GLU A 132 16.76 16.52 -10.69
N ASP A 133 15.78 16.93 -9.88
CA ASP A 133 15.59 16.42 -8.50
C ASP A 133 15.44 14.89 -8.45
N LEU A 134 14.71 14.31 -9.42
CA LEU A 134 14.53 12.86 -9.51
C LEU A 134 15.85 12.12 -9.77
N LEU A 135 16.82 12.70 -10.49
CA LEU A 135 18.10 12.03 -10.72
C LEU A 135 18.89 11.87 -9.42
N GLU A 136 18.88 12.91 -8.58
CA GLU A 136 19.56 12.90 -7.29
C GLU A 136 18.87 11.92 -6.33
N GLU A 137 17.54 11.96 -6.27
CA GLU A 137 16.75 11.00 -5.50
C GLU A 137 17.02 9.57 -5.95
N VAL A 138 17.01 9.31 -7.26
CA VAL A 138 17.27 7.97 -7.82
C VAL A 138 18.70 7.52 -7.56
N ALA A 139 19.68 8.42 -7.60
CA ALA A 139 21.04 8.09 -7.22
C ALA A 139 21.13 7.65 -5.76
N GLY A 140 20.43 8.34 -4.85
CA GLY A 140 20.27 7.93 -3.46
C GLY A 140 19.59 6.55 -3.35
N LEU A 141 18.46 6.37 -4.05
CA LEU A 141 17.68 5.13 -4.02
C LEU A 141 18.52 3.93 -4.44
N ARG A 142 19.34 4.09 -5.48
CA ARG A 142 20.24 3.04 -5.96
C ARG A 142 21.38 2.71 -5.00
N HIS A 143 21.76 3.65 -4.13
CA HIS A 143 22.74 3.36 -3.09
C HIS A 143 22.19 2.38 -2.05
N GLY A 144 20.95 2.59 -1.58
CA GLY A 144 20.30 1.69 -0.64
C GLY A 144 19.66 0.45 -1.28
N MET A 145 19.26 0.52 -2.54
CA MET A 145 18.62 -0.55 -3.31
C MET A 145 19.40 -0.82 -4.61
N PRO A 146 20.54 -1.54 -4.53
CA PRO A 146 21.41 -1.74 -5.69
C PRO A 146 20.78 -2.56 -6.82
N ASN A 147 19.73 -3.33 -6.52
CA ASN A 147 18.99 -4.15 -7.49
C ASN A 147 17.75 -3.46 -8.07
N LEU A 148 17.51 -2.19 -7.74
CA LEU A 148 16.35 -1.44 -8.19
C LEU A 148 16.31 -1.39 -9.73
N LYS A 149 15.21 -1.89 -10.31
CA LYS A 149 14.92 -1.83 -11.75
C LYS A 149 13.82 -0.84 -12.06
N ARG A 150 12.82 -0.75 -11.17
CA ARG A 150 11.61 0.03 -11.39
C ARG A 150 11.25 0.86 -10.17
N LEU A 151 11.10 2.15 -10.38
CA LEU A 151 10.57 3.09 -9.42
C LEU A 151 9.15 3.47 -9.80
N PHE A 152 8.23 3.28 -8.86
CA PHE A 152 6.84 3.66 -9.02
C PHE A 152 6.56 4.90 -8.19
N SER A 153 6.02 5.93 -8.82
CA SER A 153 5.42 7.04 -8.07
C SER A 153 3.98 6.64 -7.74
N GLN A 154 3.63 6.59 -6.45
CA GLN A 154 2.32 6.16 -5.95
C GLN A 154 1.35 7.36 -5.86
N TRP A 155 0.26 7.32 -6.61
CA TRP A 155 -0.72 8.39 -6.71
C TRP A 155 -2.09 7.94 -6.22
N PRO A 156 -2.67 8.63 -5.23
CA PRO A 156 -4.08 8.42 -4.91
C PRO A 156 -4.94 8.81 -6.10
N ALA A 157 -5.89 7.94 -6.45
CA ALA A 157 -6.74 8.13 -7.63
C ALA A 157 -7.53 9.45 -7.61
N GLU A 158 -7.77 9.98 -6.41
CA GLU A 158 -8.49 11.23 -6.17
C GLU A 158 -7.73 12.45 -6.68
N PHE A 159 -6.39 12.44 -6.67
CA PHE A 159 -5.61 13.62 -7.02
C PHE A 159 -5.64 13.96 -8.51
N LYS A 160 -5.71 12.97 -9.43
CA LYS A 160 -5.72 13.16 -10.90
C LYS A 160 -6.43 12.03 -11.67
N PRO A 161 -7.74 11.77 -11.43
CA PRO A 161 -8.43 10.61 -12.01
C PRO A 161 -8.40 10.60 -13.55
N ARG A 162 -8.42 11.77 -14.20
CA ARG A 162 -8.33 11.89 -15.67
C ARG A 162 -7.02 11.32 -16.24
N ARG A 163 -5.89 11.41 -15.52
CA ARG A 163 -4.59 10.89 -15.98
C ARG A 163 -4.53 9.36 -15.98
N PHE A 164 -5.43 8.69 -15.25
CA PHE A 164 -5.36 7.25 -14.98
C PHE A 164 -6.50 6.45 -15.62
N LYS A 165 -7.55 7.15 -16.06
CA LYS A 165 -8.85 6.59 -16.49
C LYS A 165 -8.74 5.44 -17.49
N ASP A 166 -7.88 5.55 -18.49
CA ASP A 166 -7.91 4.63 -19.63
C ASP A 166 -7.06 3.37 -19.43
N TRP A 167 -5.95 3.46 -18.71
CA TRP A 167 -5.03 2.35 -18.58
C TRP A 167 -5.27 1.52 -17.31
N CYS A 168 -5.69 2.11 -16.19
CA CYS A 168 -5.86 1.38 -14.91
C CYS A 168 -6.92 0.28 -14.96
N VAL A 169 -7.91 0.40 -15.85
CA VAL A 169 -9.01 -0.56 -15.99
C VAL A 169 -8.75 -1.62 -17.05
N SER A 170 -7.71 -1.45 -17.86
CA SER A 170 -7.25 -2.41 -18.88
C SER A 170 -6.95 -3.79 -18.28
N ASP A 171 -6.96 -4.83 -19.10
CA ASP A 171 -6.49 -6.18 -18.74
C ASP A 171 -4.96 -6.32 -18.81
N LYS A 172 -4.27 -5.29 -19.31
CA LYS A 172 -2.80 -5.26 -19.53
C LYS A 172 -2.00 -4.65 -18.38
N VAL A 173 -2.61 -4.55 -17.19
CA VAL A 173 -2.00 -3.94 -16.01
C VAL A 173 -2.08 -4.91 -14.84
N ASN A 174 -1.15 -4.75 -13.90
CA ASN A 174 -1.25 -5.42 -12.62
C ASN A 174 -2.33 -4.74 -11.77
N LYS A 175 -3.12 -5.56 -11.09
CA LYS A 175 -4.17 -5.13 -10.16
C LYS A 175 -4.05 -5.93 -8.88
N TYR A 176 -4.11 -5.25 -7.75
CA TYR A 176 -4.05 -5.90 -6.45
C TYR A 176 -5.06 -5.26 -5.50
N LEU A 177 -6.09 -6.03 -5.15
CA LEU A 177 -7.10 -5.63 -4.17
C LEU A 177 -6.64 -6.09 -2.79
N LEU A 178 -6.54 -5.13 -1.88
CA LEU A 178 -6.19 -5.32 -0.50
C LEU A 178 -7.42 -5.08 0.37
N GLU A 179 -7.82 -6.10 1.12
CA GLU A 179 -8.94 -6.05 2.06
C GLU A 179 -8.41 -6.18 3.49
N MET A 180 -8.71 -5.20 4.33
CA MET A 180 -8.42 -5.24 5.76
C MET A 180 -9.72 -5.22 6.55
N PHE A 181 -9.83 -6.14 7.50
CA PHE A 181 -10.91 -6.18 8.47
C PHE A 181 -10.33 -5.75 9.82
N LYS A 182 -10.56 -4.51 10.23
CA LYS A 182 -10.22 -4.08 11.60
C LYS A 182 -11.42 -4.39 12.51
N PRO A 183 -11.28 -5.32 13.48
CA PRO A 183 -12.27 -5.43 14.55
C PRO A 183 -12.15 -4.19 15.43
N GLY A 184 -13.01 -3.19 15.21
CA GLY A 184 -13.15 -2.07 16.14
C GLY A 184 -14.00 -2.46 17.34
N ASN A 185 -14.06 -1.57 18.33
CA ASN A 185 -14.79 -1.66 19.60
C ASN A 185 -16.33 -1.67 19.40
N GLY A 186 -16.85 -2.57 18.55
CA GLY A 186 -18.27 -2.67 18.17
C GLY A 186 -18.57 -2.29 16.71
N LEU A 187 -17.64 -1.59 16.01
CA LEU A 187 -17.77 -1.22 14.60
C LEU A 187 -16.61 -1.84 13.79
N THR A 188 -16.91 -2.76 12.89
CA THR A 188 -15.94 -3.33 11.95
C THR A 188 -15.76 -2.39 10.77
N TYR A 189 -14.60 -1.74 10.66
CA TYR A 189 -14.25 -0.95 9.48
C TYR A 189 -13.51 -1.85 8.49
N ASN A 190 -14.14 -2.09 7.33
CA ASN A 190 -13.52 -2.81 6.22
C ASN A 190 -12.82 -1.81 5.32
N THR A 191 -11.50 -1.68 5.46
CA THR A 191 -10.71 -0.83 4.57
C THR A 191 -10.36 -1.64 3.32
N HIS A 192 -10.73 -1.10 2.16
CA HIS A 192 -10.37 -1.66 0.86
C HIS A 192 -9.46 -0.69 0.14
N SER A 193 -8.41 -1.21 -0.48
CA SER A 193 -7.52 -0.45 -1.37
C SER A 193 -7.24 -1.26 -2.61
N LEU A 194 -7.45 -0.68 -3.79
CA LEU A 194 -7.06 -1.30 -5.06
C LEU A 194 -5.84 -0.58 -5.63
N PHE A 195 -4.78 -1.33 -5.91
CA PHE A 195 -3.57 -0.83 -6.54
C PHE A 195 -3.55 -1.22 -8.02
N CYS A 196 -3.21 -0.28 -8.89
CA CYS A 196 -3.04 -0.50 -10.33
C CYS A 196 -1.68 0.02 -10.80
N TRP A 197 -0.90 -0.79 -11.50
CA TRP A 197 0.39 -0.39 -12.07
C TRP A 197 0.67 -1.14 -13.37
N PRO A 198 1.46 -0.59 -14.31
CA PRO A 198 1.70 -1.22 -15.59
C PRO A 198 2.42 -2.58 -15.46
N ASP A 199 2.09 -3.48 -16.38
CA ASP A 199 2.80 -4.75 -16.56
C ASP A 199 3.84 -4.61 -17.68
N LEU A 200 5.04 -4.21 -17.28
CA LEU A 200 6.14 -3.90 -18.19
C LEU A 200 6.71 -5.15 -18.88
N ASP A 201 6.59 -6.30 -18.23
CA ASP A 201 7.13 -7.56 -18.75
C ASP A 201 6.18 -8.21 -19.75
N ALA A 202 4.87 -8.25 -19.46
CA ALA A 202 3.90 -8.86 -20.36
C ALA A 202 3.41 -7.90 -21.46
N HIS A 203 3.40 -6.58 -21.19
CA HIS A 203 2.75 -5.60 -22.06
C HIS A 203 3.58 -4.32 -22.30
N PRO A 204 4.86 -4.42 -22.70
CA PRO A 204 5.76 -3.25 -22.82
C PRO A 204 5.27 -2.21 -23.84
N ILE A 205 4.69 -2.64 -24.97
CA ILE A 205 4.18 -1.75 -26.01
C ILE A 205 3.02 -0.92 -25.48
N PHE A 206 2.06 -1.56 -24.82
CA PHE A 206 0.89 -0.89 -24.23
C PHE A 206 1.33 0.13 -23.17
N THR A 207 2.25 -0.27 -22.30
CA THR A 207 2.76 0.62 -21.25
C THR A 207 3.37 1.88 -21.84
N ARG A 208 4.24 1.75 -22.85
CA ARG A 208 4.91 2.90 -23.48
C ARG A 208 3.99 3.80 -24.29
N SER A 209 2.84 3.30 -24.75
CA SER A 209 1.88 4.05 -25.56
C SER A 209 0.74 4.68 -24.77
N SER A 210 0.32 4.04 -23.68
CA SER A 210 -0.96 4.32 -23.02
C SER A 210 -0.81 4.77 -21.58
N VAL A 211 0.32 4.48 -20.93
CA VAL A 211 0.58 4.90 -19.55
C VAL A 211 1.35 6.20 -19.57
N HIS A 212 0.89 7.15 -18.76
CA HIS A 212 1.55 8.44 -18.63
C HIS A 212 2.98 8.26 -18.12
N ARG A 213 3.95 8.87 -18.82
CA ARG A 213 5.36 8.82 -18.45
C ARG A 213 5.67 9.92 -17.44
N LEU A 214 6.46 9.59 -16.43
CA LEU A 214 6.87 10.54 -15.39
C LEU A 214 8.17 11.28 -15.74
N CYS A 215 8.98 10.72 -16.64
CA CYS A 215 10.17 11.34 -17.20
C CYS A 215 10.44 10.84 -18.63
N SER A 216 11.40 11.44 -19.33
CA SER A 216 11.76 11.06 -20.71
C SER A 216 12.49 9.71 -20.77
N ASP A 217 12.46 9.05 -21.93
CA ASP A 217 13.22 7.81 -22.16
C ASP A 217 14.72 8.01 -21.94
N GLU A 218 15.26 9.15 -22.39
CA GLU A 218 16.66 9.53 -22.18
C GLU A 218 17.00 9.66 -20.68
N THR A 219 16.05 10.16 -19.88
CA THR A 219 16.22 10.29 -18.43
C THR A 219 16.23 8.90 -17.78
N MET A 220 15.29 8.03 -18.14
CA MET A 220 15.26 6.63 -17.66
C MET A 220 16.53 5.87 -18.03
N GLU A 221 16.99 6.01 -19.28
CA GLU A 221 18.25 5.41 -19.75
C GLU A 221 19.45 5.92 -18.96
N ARG A 222 19.53 7.23 -18.70
CA ARG A 222 20.60 7.84 -17.90
C ARG A 222 20.60 7.34 -16.44
N MET A 223 19.42 7.14 -15.86
CA MET A 223 19.29 6.61 -14.49
C MET A 223 19.56 5.10 -14.42
N GLY A 224 19.32 4.38 -15.52
CA GLY A 224 19.36 2.92 -15.58
C GLY A 224 18.18 2.26 -14.89
N ILE A 225 17.09 3.00 -14.64
CA ILE A 225 15.86 2.50 -14.03
C ILE A 225 14.63 2.99 -14.79
N GLU A 226 13.57 2.20 -14.75
CA GLU A 226 12.27 2.55 -15.30
C GLU A 226 11.44 3.32 -14.26
N VAL A 227 10.75 4.39 -14.67
CA VAL A 227 9.94 5.22 -13.75
C VAL A 227 8.50 5.30 -14.24
N TRP A 228 7.55 4.82 -13.44
CA TRP A 228 6.15 4.65 -13.85
C TRP A 228 5.15 5.03 -12.75
N PRO A 229 3.91 5.36 -13.10
CA PRO A 229 2.87 5.57 -12.09
C PRO A 229 2.37 4.24 -11.52
N LEU A 230 2.07 4.26 -10.22
CA LEU A 230 1.25 3.28 -9.52
C LEU A 230 0.08 4.05 -8.90
N VAL A 231 -1.14 3.61 -9.13
CA VAL A 231 -2.34 4.31 -8.67
C VAL A 231 -3.00 3.52 -7.55
N ASP A 232 -3.31 4.19 -6.44
CA ASP A 232 -4.07 3.59 -5.35
C ASP A 232 -5.47 4.19 -5.21
N PHE A 233 -6.46 3.33 -5.37
CA PHE A 233 -7.87 3.62 -5.17
C PHE A 233 -8.21 3.24 -3.73
N GLN A 234 -8.09 4.21 -2.82
CA GLN A 234 -8.33 4.00 -1.40
C GLN A 234 -9.80 4.19 -1.04
N TRP A 235 -10.26 3.36 -0.10
CA TRP A 235 -11.59 3.47 0.52
C TRP A 235 -12.73 3.36 -0.49
N ARG A 236 -13.95 3.64 -0.04
CA ARG A 236 -15.14 3.55 -0.88
C ARG A 236 -15.11 4.58 -2.02
N LYS A 237 -14.61 5.79 -1.76
CA LYS A 237 -14.51 6.86 -2.76
C LYS A 237 -13.60 6.46 -3.93
N GLY A 238 -12.37 6.01 -3.64
CA GLY A 238 -11.45 5.50 -4.67
C GLY A 238 -12.02 4.32 -5.45
N LEU A 239 -12.66 3.35 -4.80
CA LEU A 239 -13.28 2.22 -5.50
C LEU A 239 -14.45 2.64 -6.41
N ASN A 240 -15.27 3.61 -5.99
CA ASN A 240 -16.32 4.17 -6.84
C ASN A 240 -15.73 4.85 -8.09
N ILE A 241 -14.61 5.56 -7.95
CA ILE A 241 -13.89 6.14 -9.08
C ILE A 241 -13.46 5.02 -10.04
N TYR A 242 -12.84 3.95 -9.53
CA TYR A 242 -12.41 2.81 -10.35
C TYR A 242 -13.57 2.15 -11.10
N ASP A 243 -14.68 1.88 -10.40
CA ASP A 243 -15.87 1.26 -11.01
C ASP A 243 -16.46 2.15 -12.10
N THR A 244 -16.47 3.46 -11.91
CA THR A 244 -16.90 4.43 -12.91
C THR A 244 -15.97 4.41 -14.12
N MET A 245 -14.64 4.43 -13.92
CA MET A 245 -13.65 4.26 -15.00
C MET A 245 -13.89 2.96 -15.77
N LYS A 246 -14.16 1.86 -15.07
CA LYS A 246 -14.39 0.56 -15.69
C LYS A 246 -15.67 0.55 -16.53
N ARG A 247 -16.75 1.19 -16.05
CA ARG A 247 -18.01 1.31 -16.81
C ARG A 247 -17.82 2.11 -18.09
N VAL A 248 -17.12 3.24 -18.02
CA VAL A 248 -16.82 4.07 -19.20
C VAL A 248 -15.90 3.33 -20.17
N HIS A 249 -14.89 2.62 -19.69
CA HIS A 249 -13.99 1.82 -20.55
C HIS A 249 -14.74 0.71 -21.31
N LEU A 250 -15.72 0.07 -20.67
CA LEU A 250 -16.56 -0.95 -21.30
C LEU A 250 -17.66 -0.35 -22.20
N ASN A 251 -18.09 0.88 -21.93
CA ASN A 251 -19.16 1.58 -22.65
C ASN A 251 -18.75 3.05 -22.89
N PRO A 252 -17.95 3.32 -23.94
CA PRO A 252 -17.42 4.66 -24.20
C PRO A 252 -18.51 5.74 -24.40
N GLU A 253 -19.71 5.33 -24.79
CA GLU A 253 -20.89 6.20 -24.95
C GLU A 253 -21.34 6.87 -23.64
N LEU A 254 -20.98 6.29 -22.49
CA LEU A 254 -21.28 6.84 -21.15
C LEU A 254 -20.26 7.89 -20.69
N ALA A 255 -19.25 8.21 -21.52
CA ALA A 255 -18.18 9.12 -21.12
C ALA A 255 -18.71 10.52 -20.74
N ASP A 256 -19.62 11.08 -21.54
CA ASP A 256 -20.18 12.42 -21.33
C ASP A 256 -21.15 12.46 -20.12
N GLU A 257 -21.89 11.37 -19.89
CA GLU A 257 -22.82 11.27 -18.75
C GLU A 257 -22.09 11.14 -17.41
N LEU A 258 -20.98 10.39 -17.40
CA LEU A 258 -20.23 10.11 -16.19
C LEU A 258 -19.03 11.05 -15.99
N GLU A 259 -18.81 12.02 -16.89
CA GLU A 259 -17.73 13.02 -16.76
C GLU A 259 -17.80 13.85 -15.47
N PRO A 260 -18.99 14.31 -15.00
CA PRO A 260 -19.11 15.09 -13.76
C PRO A 260 -18.59 14.37 -12.51
N PHE A 261 -18.75 13.04 -12.43
CA PHE A 261 -18.26 12.23 -11.31
C PHE A 261 -16.72 12.25 -11.17
N TYR A 262 -15.98 12.66 -12.22
CA TYR A 262 -14.53 12.85 -12.16
C TYR A 262 -14.12 14.28 -11.82
N ALA A 263 -15.01 15.26 -12.01
CA ALA A 263 -14.75 16.67 -11.75
C ALA A 263 -15.00 17.03 -10.28
N ASP A 264 -16.05 16.44 -9.67
CA ASP A 264 -16.45 16.72 -8.30
C ASP A 264 -15.57 16.03 -7.24
N ALA A 265 -14.63 15.18 -7.65
CA ALA A 265 -13.66 14.58 -6.72
C ALA A 265 -12.68 15.62 -6.11
N TYR A 266 -12.68 16.85 -6.64
CA TYR A 266 -11.85 17.99 -6.23
C TYR A 266 -12.58 19.03 -5.38
N ASP A 267 -13.83 18.81 -4.96
CA ASP A 267 -14.46 19.73 -4.02
C ASP A 267 -13.89 19.45 -2.61
N GLU A 268 -12.88 20.23 -2.23
CA GLU A 268 -12.24 20.22 -0.91
C GLU A 268 -13.21 20.55 0.24
N SER A 269 -14.48 20.89 -0.06
CA SER A 269 -15.50 21.22 0.93
C SER A 269 -15.98 20.03 1.77
N ASP A 270 -15.73 18.79 1.35
CA ASP A 270 -16.18 17.59 2.07
C ASP A 270 -15.07 16.95 2.94
N LEU A 271 -13.99 17.69 3.24
CA LEU A 271 -13.02 17.34 4.28
C LEU A 271 -13.40 17.90 5.66
N GLU A 272 -14.64 18.35 5.85
CA GLU A 272 -15.16 18.52 7.21
C GLU A 272 -15.37 17.13 7.83
N ASP A 273 -14.71 16.96 8.96
CA ASP A 273 -14.81 15.84 9.89
C ASP A 273 -16.17 15.13 9.81
N ASP A 274 -16.12 13.81 9.63
CA ASP A 274 -17.21 12.91 10.04
C ASP A 274 -17.21 12.85 11.59
N ASP A 275 -17.33 14.02 12.23
CA ASP A 275 -17.61 14.24 13.64
C ASP A 275 -19.10 13.96 13.85
N LEU A 276 -19.45 12.68 13.87
CA LEU A 276 -20.69 12.23 14.50
C LEU A 276 -20.55 12.35 16.03
N LEU A 277 -20.58 13.59 16.52
CA LEU A 277 -20.85 13.93 17.92
C LEU A 277 -22.00 14.94 17.98
N ASP A 278 -23.19 14.48 17.60
CA ASP A 278 -24.46 15.03 18.09
C ASP A 278 -24.81 14.28 19.38
N ASP A 279 -24.31 14.76 20.53
CA ASP A 279 -24.92 14.45 21.83
C ASP A 279 -25.47 15.76 22.39
N GLY A 280 -26.79 15.87 22.22
CA GLY A 280 -27.59 16.96 22.75
C GLY A 280 -27.40 17.09 24.25
N THR A 281 -26.88 18.25 24.63
CA THR A 281 -26.89 18.74 26.00
C THR A 281 -28.32 18.78 26.54
N ASP A 282 -28.64 17.88 27.47
CA ASP A 282 -29.71 18.10 28.45
C ASP A 282 -29.10 18.38 29.82
N ALA A 283 -29.32 19.62 30.25
CA ALA A 283 -28.87 20.18 31.51
C ALA A 283 -29.74 19.72 32.69
N VAL A 284 -29.09 19.20 33.74
CA VAL A 284 -29.52 19.26 35.14
C VAL A 284 -28.21 19.16 35.96
N GLY A 285 -27.77 20.08 36.82
CA GLY A 285 -28.49 20.95 37.74
C GLY A 285 -28.34 20.38 39.16
N ASP A 286 -27.58 21.09 40.01
CA ASP A 286 -27.45 20.94 41.48
C ASP A 286 -26.62 19.73 41.98
N GLY A 287 -25.70 19.81 42.96
CA GLY A 287 -25.42 20.82 43.98
C GLY A 287 -25.17 20.10 45.32
N ASN A 288 -23.92 20.15 45.82
CA ASN A 288 -23.44 19.82 47.17
C ASN A 288 -23.54 18.37 47.71
N GLU A 289 -22.41 17.84 48.20
CA GLU A 289 -22.16 17.70 49.65
C GLU A 289 -20.71 17.25 49.90
N GLU A 290 -19.96 18.10 50.61
CA GLU A 290 -18.73 17.76 51.33
C GLU A 290 -19.06 16.78 52.45
N MET A 291 -18.28 15.70 52.60
CA MET A 291 -18.04 15.08 53.91
C MET A 291 -16.58 14.65 54.00
N ASP A 292 -15.86 15.40 54.83
CA ASP A 292 -14.65 14.96 55.54
C ASP A 292 -14.96 13.71 56.37
N ASP A 293 -14.04 12.75 56.39
CA ASP A 293 -13.89 11.85 57.52
C ASP A 293 -12.40 11.54 57.72
N ASP A 294 -11.87 12.08 58.81
CA ASP A 294 -10.50 11.97 59.27
C ASP A 294 -10.40 10.91 60.38
N GLU A 295 -9.21 10.31 60.46
CA GLU A 295 -8.60 9.65 61.63
C GLU A 295 -9.11 8.30 62.23
N SER A 296 -8.26 7.26 62.05
CA SER A 296 -7.35 6.75 63.10
C SER A 296 -7.64 5.41 63.85
N THR A 297 -6.59 4.56 63.79
CA THR A 297 -6.09 3.55 64.75
C THR A 297 -6.70 2.14 64.88
N GLY A 298 -5.81 1.13 64.77
CA GLY A 298 -6.10 -0.27 65.08
C GLY A 298 -4.88 -1.19 65.12
N LEU A 299 -4.00 -0.95 66.11
CA LEU A 299 -3.17 -1.91 66.89
C LEU A 299 -2.55 -3.14 66.20
N TYR A 300 -1.21 -3.16 66.16
CA TYR A 300 -0.40 -4.38 66.23
C TYR A 300 -0.44 -4.98 67.64
N GLY A 301 -0.53 -6.31 67.75
CA GLY A 301 -0.23 -7.02 68.99
C GLY A 301 -0.59 -8.50 68.96
N SER A 302 0.35 -9.35 68.50
CA SER A 302 0.83 -10.60 69.14
C SER A 302 1.89 -11.26 68.27
#